data_AF-A0A936NKX0-F1
#
_entry.id   AF-A0A936NKX0-F1
#
_cell.length_a   1.000
_cell.length_b   1.000
_cell.length_c   1.000
_cell.angle_alpha   90.00
_cell.angle_beta   90.00
_cell.angle_gamma   90.00
#
_symmetry.space_group_name_H-M   'P 1'
#
loop_
_entity.id
_entity.type
_entity.pdbx_description
1 polymer ?
#
loop_
_entity_poly.entity_id
_entity_poly.type
_entity_poly.pdbx_seq_one_letter_code
_entity_poly.pdbx_strand_id
1 'polypeptide(L)'
;MRNTRTVCEFLLIAIISGATILGSADICLAEKAQSAHKSFKGEVVEKAGALAIRSEEGATYQLSENEARRQGRQFKAGDKVAVTINENNAIVDIHLEGEKGTHHFVTGKLVYVGKMKKEIKLQTTEGEKSFPLLLQETKTSGLAEGTEVTVELNEAGTVIDLHKGKP
;
A
#
# COMPACT_ATOMS: atom_id res chain seq x y z
N MET A 1 -14.79 -20.60 62.20
CA MET A 1 -15.69 -19.58 62.77
C MET A 1 -16.37 -18.85 61.61
N ARG A 2 -17.67 -18.67 61.72
CA ARG A 2 -18.63 -18.32 60.64
C ARG A 2 -18.51 -16.86 60.19
N ASN A 3 -18.84 -16.60 58.92
CA ASN A 3 -19.75 -15.54 58.43
C ASN A 3 -19.52 -15.37 56.92
N THR A 4 -20.46 -15.14 56.02
CA THR A 4 -21.93 -15.00 55.97
C THR A 4 -22.20 -14.80 54.48
N ARG A 5 -23.00 -15.62 53.81
CA ARG A 5 -23.60 -15.27 52.51
C ARG A 5 -24.82 -16.13 52.25
N THR A 6 -26.00 -15.53 52.33
CA THR A 6 -27.14 -15.90 51.48
C THR A 6 -28.21 -14.83 51.64
N VAL A 7 -28.36 -14.01 50.61
CA VAL A 7 -29.63 -13.31 50.36
C VAL A 7 -30.20 -14.00 49.13
N CYS A 8 -31.30 -14.69 49.37
CA CYS A 8 -32.09 -15.43 48.41
C CYS A 8 -33.29 -14.54 48.12
N GLU A 9 -33.48 -14.09 46.89
CA GLU A 9 -34.78 -13.61 46.44
C GLU A 9 -34.87 -13.81 44.93
N PHE A 10 -35.58 -14.88 44.57
CA PHE A 10 -36.10 -15.16 43.24
C PHE A 10 -37.62 -15.02 43.31
N LEU A 11 -38.21 -14.17 42.48
CA LEU A 11 -39.49 -14.40 41.80
C LEU A 11 -39.67 -13.28 40.75
N LEU A 12 -39.37 -13.53 39.47
CA LEU A 12 -40.33 -13.84 38.39
C LEU A 12 -41.53 -12.88 38.31
N ILE A 13 -41.68 -12.19 37.17
CA ILE A 13 -42.95 -12.09 36.43
C ILE A 13 -42.72 -11.56 34.99
N ALA A 14 -43.32 -12.31 34.05
CA ALA A 14 -43.90 -11.99 32.74
C ALA A 14 -43.04 -11.53 31.55
N ILE A 15 -42.93 -12.48 30.62
CA ILE A 15 -42.78 -12.36 29.17
C ILE A 15 -43.97 -11.57 28.59
N ILE A 16 -43.70 -10.53 27.81
CA ILE A 16 -44.59 -10.09 26.72
C ILE A 16 -43.75 -9.99 25.45
N SER A 17 -44.20 -10.77 24.47
CA SER A 17 -43.70 -10.91 23.12
C SER A 17 -43.57 -9.58 22.37
N GLY A 18 -42.46 -9.44 21.66
CA GLY A 18 -42.24 -8.35 20.70
C GLY A 18 -41.17 -8.76 19.71
N ALA A 19 -41.49 -9.69 18.81
CA ALA A 19 -40.65 -9.97 17.66
C ALA A 19 -40.73 -8.79 16.68
N THR A 20 -39.65 -8.03 16.58
CA THR A 20 -39.34 -7.18 15.42
C THR A 20 -37.92 -7.49 14.97
N ILE A 21 -37.81 -8.31 13.92
CA ILE A 21 -36.60 -8.48 13.11
C ILE A 21 -36.66 -7.38 12.05
N LEU A 22 -35.63 -6.53 12.01
CA LEU A 22 -35.19 -5.57 10.97
C LEU A 22 -34.24 -4.61 11.72
N GLY A 23 -32.97 -4.37 11.39
CA GLY A 23 -32.14 -4.65 10.24
C GLY A 23 -30.69 -4.20 10.53
N SER A 24 -29.81 -4.47 9.56
CA SER A 24 -28.39 -4.06 9.45
C SER A 24 -27.45 -4.44 10.60
N ALA A 25 -26.82 -5.61 10.42
CA ALA A 25 -25.45 -5.83 10.86
C ALA A 25 -24.52 -4.87 10.10
N ASP A 26 -24.11 -3.78 10.73
CA ASP A 26 -22.92 -3.05 10.32
C ASP A 26 -21.79 -3.39 11.29
N ILE A 27 -21.32 -4.63 11.21
CA ILE A 27 -19.91 -4.91 11.44
C ILE A 27 -19.22 -4.47 10.14
N CYS A 28 -19.01 -3.16 9.98
CA CYS A 28 -18.12 -2.68 8.94
C CYS A 28 -16.69 -2.92 9.42
N LEU A 29 -16.23 -4.11 9.03
CA LEU A 29 -14.87 -4.54 8.73
C LEU A 29 -13.76 -3.57 9.13
N ALA A 30 -12.82 -4.12 9.89
CA ALA A 30 -11.46 -3.63 10.07
C ALA A 30 -11.00 -2.87 8.83
N GLU A 31 -10.70 -1.60 9.03
CA GLU A 31 -9.99 -0.76 8.08
C GLU A 31 -8.69 -1.51 7.74
N LYS A 32 -8.70 -2.26 6.64
CA LYS A 32 -7.47 -2.71 5.98
C LYS A 32 -6.80 -1.37 5.72
N ALA A 33 -5.71 -1.08 6.44
CA ALA A 33 -4.90 0.12 6.21
C ALA A 33 -4.34 0.02 4.79
N GLN A 34 -5.20 0.36 3.84
CA GLN A 34 -4.95 0.29 2.43
C GLN A 34 -4.13 1.54 2.15
N SER A 35 -2.92 1.33 1.66
CA SER A 35 -2.11 2.45 1.23
C SER A 35 -2.90 3.30 0.26
N ALA A 36 -3.17 4.54 0.67
CA ALA A 36 -3.92 5.48 -0.15
C ALA A 36 -2.96 6.08 -1.19
N HIS A 37 -2.60 5.29 -2.20
CA HIS A 37 -2.00 5.82 -3.41
C HIS A 37 -2.98 6.79 -4.07
N LYS A 38 -2.50 7.98 -4.46
CA LYS A 38 -3.27 8.95 -5.26
C LYS A 38 -2.77 8.89 -6.69
N SER A 39 -3.69 8.83 -7.65
CA SER A 39 -3.35 8.92 -9.07
C SER A 39 -3.82 10.25 -9.68
N PHE A 40 -3.06 10.79 -10.63
CA PHE A 40 -3.41 11.99 -11.37
C PHE A 40 -2.83 11.98 -12.79
N LYS A 41 -3.38 12.81 -13.67
CA LYS A 41 -2.83 13.06 -15.01
C LYS A 41 -1.88 14.25 -15.00
N GLY A 42 -0.85 14.18 -15.84
CA GLY A 42 0.12 15.25 -15.97
C GLY A 42 0.84 15.26 -17.32
N GLU A 43 1.73 16.23 -17.45
CA GLU A 43 2.59 16.37 -18.62
C GLU A 43 4.04 16.53 -18.18
N VAL A 44 4.94 15.84 -18.87
CA VAL A 44 6.39 16.00 -18.68
C VAL A 44 6.81 17.34 -19.27
N VAL A 45 7.47 18.17 -18.48
CA VAL A 45 7.93 19.51 -18.83
C VAL A 45 9.41 19.67 -18.46
N GLU A 46 10.09 20.59 -19.12
CA GLU A 46 11.40 21.07 -18.66
C GLU A 46 11.22 22.14 -17.57
N LYS A 47 11.95 21.97 -16.45
CA LYS A 47 11.99 22.92 -15.34
C LYS A 47 13.41 23.03 -14.82
N ALA A 48 13.99 24.23 -14.95
CA ALA A 48 15.35 24.53 -14.49
C ALA A 48 16.43 23.56 -15.02
N GLY A 49 16.31 23.16 -16.30
CA GLY A 49 17.27 22.26 -16.95
C GLY A 49 17.10 20.77 -16.63
N ALA A 50 16.03 20.39 -15.91
CA ALA A 50 15.69 19.00 -15.64
C ALA A 50 14.23 18.69 -16.04
N LEU A 51 13.92 17.42 -16.25
CA LEU A 51 12.53 16.99 -16.47
C LEU A 51 11.74 16.98 -15.16
N ALA A 52 10.48 17.36 -15.25
CA ALA A 52 9.50 17.30 -14.18
C ALA A 52 8.13 16.94 -14.76
N ILE A 53 7.24 16.38 -13.94
CA ILE A 53 5.84 16.19 -14.30
C ILE A 53 5.04 17.34 -13.69
N ARG A 54 4.30 18.06 -14.51
CA ARG A 54 3.33 19.06 -14.06
C ARG A 54 1.94 18.45 -14.04
N SER A 55 1.30 18.43 -12.87
CA SER A 55 -0.10 18.04 -12.74
C SER A 55 -1.03 19.11 -13.31
N GLU A 56 -2.28 18.74 -13.60
CA GLU A 56 -3.32 19.69 -14.02
C GLU A 56 -3.57 20.80 -12.99
N GLU A 57 -3.37 20.50 -11.71
CA GLU A 57 -3.47 21.45 -10.58
C GLU A 57 -2.23 22.37 -10.46
N GLY A 58 -1.22 22.19 -11.31
CA GLY A 58 -0.01 23.02 -11.36
C GLY A 58 1.13 22.57 -10.43
N ALA A 59 0.95 21.49 -9.66
CA ALA A 59 2.03 20.91 -8.86
C ALA A 59 3.10 20.30 -9.78
N THR A 60 4.37 20.32 -9.35
CA THR A 60 5.48 19.76 -10.12
C THR A 60 6.23 18.70 -9.34
N TYR A 61 6.44 17.53 -9.97
CA TYR A 61 7.16 16.39 -9.42
C TYR A 61 8.44 16.16 -10.22
N GLN A 62 9.59 16.05 -9.56
CA GLN A 62 10.86 15.91 -10.27
C GLN A 62 10.98 14.54 -10.94
N LEU A 63 11.35 14.53 -12.22
CA LEU A 63 11.54 13.32 -13.01
C LEU A 63 13.03 13.16 -13.35
N SER A 64 13.80 12.77 -12.33
CA SER A 64 15.24 12.52 -12.48
C SER A 64 15.53 11.27 -13.33
N GLU A 65 16.76 11.10 -13.82
CA GLU A 65 17.20 9.87 -14.50
C GLU A 65 17.02 8.62 -13.63
N ASN A 66 17.23 8.76 -12.31
CA ASN A 66 16.99 7.67 -11.37
C ASN A 66 15.51 7.29 -11.32
N GLU A 67 14.61 8.28 -11.38
CA GLU A 67 13.18 8.03 -11.42
C GLU A 67 12.79 7.35 -12.74
N ALA A 68 13.27 7.85 -13.87
CA ALA A 68 13.07 7.24 -15.19
C ALA A 68 13.51 5.75 -15.20
N ARG A 69 14.72 5.46 -14.69
CA ARG A 69 15.22 4.09 -14.57
C ARG A 69 14.32 3.18 -13.71
N ARG A 70 13.71 3.70 -12.64
CA ARG A 70 12.77 2.95 -11.80
C ARG A 70 11.47 2.61 -12.51
N GLN A 71 11.04 3.48 -13.42
CA GLN A 71 9.88 3.24 -14.27
C GLN A 71 10.24 2.40 -15.52
N GLY A 72 11.49 1.94 -15.63
CA GLY A 72 11.96 1.10 -16.72
C GLY A 72 11.96 1.80 -18.07
N ARG A 73 11.92 3.14 -18.10
CA ARG A 73 11.75 3.89 -19.34
C ARG A 73 12.34 5.29 -19.28
N GLN A 74 12.50 5.89 -20.44
CA GLN A 74 12.87 7.29 -20.59
C GLN A 74 11.63 8.12 -20.90
N PHE A 75 11.63 9.37 -20.46
CA PHE A 75 10.57 10.34 -20.70
C PHE A 75 11.14 11.55 -21.45
N LYS A 76 10.28 12.26 -22.18
CA LYS A 76 10.62 13.52 -22.85
C LYS A 76 9.57 14.59 -22.58
N ALA A 77 9.96 15.85 -22.70
CA ALA A 77 9.03 16.96 -22.62
C ALA A 77 7.88 16.80 -23.63
N GLY A 78 6.66 17.07 -23.18
CA GLY A 78 5.41 16.89 -23.94
C GLY A 78 4.74 15.52 -23.74
N ASP A 79 5.40 14.53 -23.12
CA ASP A 79 4.75 13.26 -22.80
C ASP A 79 3.59 13.48 -21.83
N LYS A 80 2.40 12.97 -22.19
CA LYS A 80 1.25 12.89 -21.30
C LYS A 80 1.32 11.62 -20.49
N VAL A 81 1.12 11.74 -19.18
CA VAL A 81 1.36 10.65 -18.23
C VAL A 81 0.22 10.51 -17.23
N ALA A 82 -0.04 9.28 -16.82
CA ALA A 82 -0.77 8.94 -15.61
C ALA A 82 0.25 8.61 -14.52
N VAL A 83 0.17 9.28 -13.39
CA VAL A 83 1.13 9.17 -12.29
C VAL A 83 0.41 8.71 -11.04
N THR A 84 1.01 7.77 -10.33
CA THR A 84 0.60 7.38 -8.99
C THR A 84 1.65 7.83 -7.98
N ILE A 85 1.19 8.45 -6.89
CA ILE A 85 2.02 8.91 -5.77
C ILE A 85 1.56 8.28 -4.45
N ASN A 86 2.49 8.14 -3.52
CA ASN A 86 2.20 7.70 -2.15
C ASN A 86 1.78 8.86 -1.24
N GLU A 87 1.50 8.56 0.02
CA GLU A 87 1.10 9.53 1.07
C GLU A 87 2.14 10.62 1.35
N ASN A 88 3.40 10.42 0.94
CA ASN A 88 4.49 11.40 1.06
C ASN A 88 4.73 12.19 -0.23
N ASN A 89 3.78 12.15 -1.18
CA ASN A 89 3.87 12.75 -2.52
C ASN A 89 5.06 12.25 -3.37
N ALA A 90 5.62 11.08 -3.05
CA ALA A 90 6.66 10.45 -3.86
C ALA A 90 6.04 9.65 -5.00
N ILE A 91 6.65 9.73 -6.18
CA ILE A 91 6.25 8.94 -7.35
C ILE A 91 6.48 7.46 -7.05
N VAL A 92 5.40 6.67 -7.17
CA VAL A 92 5.45 5.22 -7.11
C VAL A 92 5.42 4.61 -8.50
N ASP A 93 4.62 5.17 -9.42
CA ASP A 93 4.42 4.60 -10.75
C ASP A 93 4.09 5.66 -11.79
N ILE A 94 4.50 5.43 -13.05
CA ILE A 94 4.24 6.32 -14.19
C ILE A 94 3.97 5.52 -15.47
N HIS A 95 2.79 5.73 -16.06
CA HIS A 95 2.43 5.24 -17.38
C HIS A 95 2.24 6.39 -18.37
N LEU A 96 2.49 6.17 -19.66
CA LEU A 96 2.05 7.13 -20.67
C LEU A 96 0.52 7.09 -20.74
N GLU A 97 -0.09 8.22 -21.08
CA GLU A 97 -1.54 8.28 -21.19
C GLU A 97 -2.05 7.27 -22.23
N GLY A 98 -2.98 6.42 -21.80
CA GLY A 98 -3.54 5.33 -22.61
C GLY A 98 -2.89 3.96 -22.41
N GLU A 99 -1.75 3.89 -21.73
CA GLU A 99 -1.16 2.62 -21.30
C GLU A 99 -1.87 2.10 -20.04
N LYS A 100 -1.90 0.77 -19.89
CA LYS A 100 -2.35 0.09 -18.66
C LYS A 100 -1.14 -0.51 -17.98
N GLY A 101 -0.99 -0.25 -16.69
CA GLY A 101 0.02 -0.90 -15.87
C GLY A 101 -0.21 -2.41 -15.77
N THR A 102 0.86 -3.19 -15.93
CA THR A 102 0.90 -4.64 -15.71
C THR A 102 1.81 -4.91 -14.53
N HIS A 103 1.22 -4.92 -13.34
CA HIS A 103 1.97 -5.14 -12.12
C HIS A 103 2.17 -6.63 -11.86
N HIS A 104 3.31 -6.95 -11.27
CA HIS A 104 3.66 -8.32 -10.89
C HIS A 104 3.64 -8.47 -9.38
N PHE A 105 3.07 -9.56 -8.89
CA PHE A 105 2.99 -9.85 -7.46
C PHE A 105 3.95 -10.98 -7.11
N VAL A 106 4.79 -10.74 -6.10
CA VAL A 106 5.70 -11.77 -5.57
C VAL A 106 5.44 -11.96 -4.08
N THR A 107 5.05 -13.18 -3.71
CA THR A 107 4.83 -13.58 -2.31
C THR A 107 6.03 -14.35 -1.78
N GLY A 108 6.42 -14.06 -0.54
CA GLY A 108 7.47 -14.78 0.15
C GLY A 108 7.60 -14.38 1.61
N LYS A 109 8.47 -15.09 2.35
CA LYS A 109 8.83 -14.70 3.72
C LYS A 109 9.86 -13.59 3.68
N LEU A 110 9.64 -12.53 4.45
CA LEU A 110 10.57 -11.43 4.58
C LEU A 110 11.90 -11.93 5.16
N VAL A 111 13.00 -11.77 4.42
CA VAL A 111 14.35 -12.03 4.92
C VAL A 111 14.88 -10.79 5.62
N TYR A 112 14.82 -9.61 4.96
CA TYR A 112 15.12 -8.32 5.59
C TYR A 112 14.61 -7.14 4.76
N VAL A 113 14.53 -5.96 5.39
CA VAL A 113 14.34 -4.65 4.72
C VAL A 113 15.63 -3.84 4.82
N GLY A 114 16.31 -3.64 3.69
CA GLY A 114 17.59 -2.95 3.62
C GLY A 114 17.40 -1.46 3.40
N LYS A 115 17.17 -0.68 4.46
CA LYS A 115 16.94 0.78 4.35
C LYS A 115 18.05 1.53 3.61
N MET A 116 19.31 1.20 3.92
CA MET A 116 20.48 1.82 3.29
C MET A 116 20.64 1.42 1.82
N LYS A 117 20.39 0.14 1.51
CA LYS A 117 20.48 -0.41 0.15
C LYS A 117 19.23 -0.14 -0.69
N LYS A 118 18.15 0.35 -0.07
CA LYS A 118 16.84 0.57 -0.69
C LYS A 118 16.33 -0.69 -1.37
N GLU A 119 16.30 -1.78 -0.63
CA GLU A 119 15.84 -3.08 -1.11
C GLU A 119 15.01 -3.83 -0.06
N ILE A 120 14.20 -4.77 -0.52
CA ILE A 120 13.56 -5.79 0.31
C ILE A 120 13.95 -7.16 -0.23
N LYS A 121 14.31 -8.08 0.66
CA LYS A 121 14.65 -9.45 0.28
C LYS A 121 13.58 -10.42 0.79
N LEU A 122 13.09 -11.29 -0.10
CA LEU A 122 12.10 -12.32 0.20
C LEU A 122 12.67 -13.71 -0.06
N GLN A 123 12.36 -14.66 0.81
CA GLN A 123 12.47 -16.09 0.55
C GLN A 123 11.20 -16.53 -0.17
N THR A 124 11.32 -16.79 -1.47
CA THR A 124 10.23 -17.29 -2.32
C THR A 124 10.34 -18.80 -2.52
N THR A 125 9.36 -19.40 -3.19
CA THR A 125 9.41 -20.82 -3.61
C THR A 125 10.52 -21.09 -4.63
N GLU A 126 10.97 -20.07 -5.35
CA GLU A 126 12.06 -20.14 -6.33
C GLU A 126 13.44 -19.79 -5.72
N GLY A 127 13.50 -19.54 -4.42
CA GLY A 127 14.71 -19.10 -3.72
C GLY A 127 14.63 -17.66 -3.20
N GLU A 128 15.76 -17.15 -2.69
CA GLU A 128 15.87 -15.76 -2.25
C GLU A 128 15.85 -14.79 -3.45
N LYS A 129 15.04 -13.74 -3.36
CA LYS A 129 14.98 -12.66 -4.35
C LYS A 129 15.04 -11.31 -3.64
N SER A 130 15.83 -10.38 -4.19
CA SER A 130 15.90 -8.99 -3.74
C SER A 130 15.18 -8.08 -4.75
N PHE A 131 14.38 -7.15 -4.23
CA PHE A 131 13.63 -6.18 -5.04
C PHE A 131 13.98 -4.75 -4.61
N PRO A 132 14.18 -3.81 -5.55
CA PRO A 132 14.35 -2.40 -5.23
C PRO A 132 13.13 -1.83 -4.49
N LEU A 133 13.36 -1.11 -3.40
CA LEU A 133 12.33 -0.51 -2.55
C LEU A 133 12.62 0.98 -2.36
N LEU A 134 11.75 1.85 -2.89
CA LEU A 134 11.85 3.27 -2.60
C LEU A 134 10.87 3.67 -1.51
N LEU A 135 11.43 3.99 -0.34
CA LEU A 135 10.81 4.74 0.76
C LEU A 135 9.33 4.41 0.97
N GLN A 136 9.08 3.18 1.41
CA GLN A 136 7.86 2.81 2.13
C GLN A 136 8.21 2.57 3.60
N GLU A 137 8.85 3.54 4.27
CA GLU A 137 9.11 3.40 5.71
C GLU A 137 7.80 3.11 6.45
N THR A 138 6.71 3.72 6.02
CA THR A 138 5.36 3.49 6.55
C THR A 138 4.89 2.04 6.39
N LYS A 139 5.07 1.40 5.22
CA LYS A 139 4.59 0.02 5.00
C LYS A 139 5.53 -1.07 5.48
N THR A 140 6.82 -0.75 5.57
CA THR A 140 7.84 -1.67 6.08
C THR A 140 8.03 -1.56 7.60
N SER A 141 7.51 -0.51 8.23
CA SER A 141 7.53 -0.36 9.67
C SER A 141 6.81 -1.52 10.36
N GLY A 142 7.46 -2.11 11.37
CA GLY A 142 6.88 -3.19 12.16
C GLY A 142 6.74 -4.53 11.43
N LEU A 143 7.37 -4.73 10.28
CA LEU A 143 7.51 -6.07 9.69
C LEU A 143 8.68 -6.81 10.34
N ALA A 144 8.39 -7.94 10.97
CA ALA A 144 9.40 -8.84 11.47
C ALA A 144 9.92 -9.75 10.34
N GLU A 145 11.20 -10.11 10.39
CA GLU A 145 11.75 -11.18 9.54
C GLU A 145 10.92 -12.46 9.72
N GLY A 146 10.77 -13.23 8.64
CA GLY A 146 9.91 -14.41 8.56
C GLY A 146 8.43 -14.12 8.27
N THR A 147 7.99 -12.85 8.36
CA THR A 147 6.61 -12.46 8.01
C THR A 147 6.34 -12.74 6.55
N GLU A 148 5.23 -13.41 6.23
CA GLU A 148 4.80 -13.57 4.84
C GLU A 148 4.23 -12.26 4.31
N VAL A 149 4.80 -11.79 3.20
CA VAL A 149 4.42 -10.55 2.54
C VAL A 149 4.28 -10.79 1.05
N THR A 150 3.48 -9.95 0.39
CA THR A 150 3.43 -9.85 -1.06
C THR A 150 3.87 -8.47 -1.48
N VAL A 151 4.90 -8.40 -2.34
CA VAL A 151 5.29 -7.16 -3.00
C VAL A 151 4.55 -7.03 -4.32
N GLU A 152 4.05 -5.84 -4.61
CA GLU A 152 3.58 -5.44 -5.92
C GLU A 152 4.71 -4.68 -6.62
N LEU A 153 5.04 -5.12 -7.82
CA LEU A 153 6.13 -4.61 -8.63
C LEU A 153 5.57 -3.90 -9.85
N ASN A 154 6.15 -2.76 -10.21
CA ASN A 154 5.97 -2.20 -11.54
C ASN A 154 6.66 -3.06 -12.61
N GLU A 155 6.54 -2.66 -13.88
CA GLU A 155 7.09 -3.37 -15.04
C GLU A 155 8.62 -3.44 -15.03
N ALA A 156 9.28 -2.55 -14.28
CA ALA A 156 10.74 -2.55 -14.11
C ALA A 156 11.20 -3.44 -12.93
N GLY A 157 10.27 -4.08 -12.20
CA GLY A 157 10.57 -4.90 -11.04
C GLY A 157 10.83 -4.11 -9.76
N THR A 158 10.49 -2.82 -9.71
CA THR A 158 10.59 -1.98 -8.51
C THR A 158 9.32 -2.13 -7.66
N VAL A 159 9.47 -2.23 -6.34
CA VAL A 159 8.34 -2.33 -5.42
C VAL A 159 7.56 -1.01 -5.39
N ILE A 160 6.25 -1.10 -5.68
CA ILE A 160 5.28 0.01 -5.62
C ILE A 160 4.29 -0.15 -4.47
N ASP A 161 4.00 -1.38 -4.04
CA ASP A 161 3.19 -1.70 -2.85
C ASP A 161 3.74 -2.94 -2.11
N LEU A 162 3.36 -3.07 -0.84
CA LEU A 162 3.64 -4.21 0.02
C LEU A 162 2.42 -4.52 0.90
N HIS A 163 2.01 -5.77 0.88
CA HIS A 163 0.89 -6.30 1.67
C HIS A 163 1.37 -7.40 2.63
N LYS A 164 0.76 -7.49 3.82
CA LYS A 164 0.92 -8.65 4.71
C LYS A 164 0.05 -9.80 4.17
N GLY A 165 0.63 -10.98 3.98
CA GLY A 165 -0.04 -12.14 3.40
C GLY A 165 -0.34 -12.01 1.90
N LYS A 166 -1.26 -12.83 1.40
CA LYS A 166 -1.75 -12.80 0.01
C LYS A 166 -2.75 -11.65 -0.16
N PRO A 167 -2.61 -10.77 -1.18
CA PRO A 167 -3.45 -9.59 -1.36
C PRO A 167 -4.93 -9.91 -1.58
#